data_AF-A0A7L4QZD9-F1
#
_entry.id   AF-A0A7L4QZD9-F1
#
_cell.length_a   1.000
_cell.length_b   1.000
_cell.length_c   1.000
_cell.angle_alpha   90.00
_cell.angle_beta   90.00
_cell.angle_gamma   90.00
#
_symmetry.space_group_name_H-M   'P 1'
#
loop_
_entity.id
_entity.type
_entity.pdbx_description
1 polymer ?
#
loop_
_entity_poly.entity_id
_entity_poly.type
_entity_poly.pdbx_seq_one_letter_code
_entity_poly.pdbx_strand_id
1 'polypeptide(L)' 'MIKMTQPKSRFLRVKCNDCSNEQVIFGSASRKVTCLVCGRTLAESTGGKSTITTHILEVLE' A
#
# COMPACT_ATOMS: atom_id res chain seq x y z
N MET A 1 16.69 28.79 1.63
CA MET A 1 17.24 27.42 1.70
C MET A 1 16.08 26.44 1.55
N ILE A 2 15.83 25.94 0.35
CA ILE A 2 14.69 25.04 0.11
C ILE A 2 15.18 23.63 0.39
N LYS A 3 14.93 23.14 1.60
CA LYS A 3 15.22 21.76 1.98
C LYS A 3 14.23 20.87 1.25
N MET A 4 14.66 20.31 0.11
CA MET A 4 13.91 19.29 -0.63
C MET A 4 13.68 18.11 0.30
N THR A 5 12.50 18.09 0.91
CA THR A 5 12.11 17.05 1.86
C THR A 5 11.54 15.92 1.03
N GLN A 6 12.24 14.78 1.01
CA GLN A 6 11.75 13.60 0.32
C GLN A 6 10.41 13.16 0.95
N PRO A 7 9.44 12.73 0.12
CA PRO A 7 8.18 12.22 0.63
C PRO A 7 8.45 10.99 1.51
N LYS A 8 7.89 10.97 2.73
CA LYS A 8 8.02 9.83 3.67
C LYS A 8 7.25 8.59 3.22
N SER A 9 6.40 8.75 2.20
CA SER A 9 5.56 7.70 1.63
C SER A 9 6.35 6.85 0.65
N ARG A 10 6.32 5.54 0.84
CA ARG A 10 6.95 4.54 -0.02
C ARG A 10 5.89 3.72 -0.74
N PHE A 11 6.28 3.11 -1.84
CA PHE A 11 5.44 2.12 -2.51
C PHE A 11 5.67 0.75 -1.86
N LEU A 12 4.62 -0.05 -1.77
CA LEU A 12 4.64 -1.35 -1.13
C LEU A 12 4.11 -2.37 -2.15
N ARG A 13 4.89 -3.41 -2.45
CA ARG A 13 4.38 -4.59 -3.15
C ARG A 13 3.71 -5.50 -2.13
N VAL A 14 2.41 -5.66 -2.29
CA VAL A 14 1.60 -6.57 -1.47
C VAL A 14 1.10 -7.72 -2.30
N LYS A 15 1.02 -8.90 -1.69
CA LYS A 15 0.45 -10.10 -2.28
C LYS A 15 -0.83 -10.46 -1.55
N CYS A 16 -1.90 -10.64 -2.32
CA CYS A 16 -3.16 -11.12 -1.79
C CYS A 16 -3.05 -12.62 -1.46
N ASN A 17 -3.45 -13.02 -0.25
CA ASN A 17 -3.40 -14.41 0.18
C ASN A 17 -4.50 -15.29 -0.45
N ASP A 18 -5.57 -14.67 -0.98
CA ASP A 18 -6.72 -15.40 -1.54
C ASP A 18 -6.55 -15.70 -3.03
N CYS A 19 -6.11 -14.71 -3.81
CA CYS A 19 -6.00 -14.82 -5.27
C CYS A 19 -4.55 -14.85 -5.77
N SER A 20 -3.57 -14.82 -4.86
CA SER A 20 -2.13 -14.69 -5.19
C SER A 20 -1.77 -13.48 -6.04
N ASN A 21 -2.69 -12.52 -6.22
CA ASN A 21 -2.45 -11.33 -7.02
C ASN A 21 -1.43 -10.42 -6.33
N GLU A 22 -0.43 -9.98 -7.09
CA GLU A 22 0.54 -9.00 -6.66
C GLU A 22 0.03 -7.60 -7.03
N GLN A 23 0.08 -6.68 -6.07
CA GLN A 23 -0.34 -5.30 -6.31
C GLN A 23 0.63 -4.34 -5.66
N VAL A 24 0.95 -3.27 -6.37
CA VAL A 24 1.72 -2.16 -5.81
C VAL A 24 0.73 -1.16 -5.22
N ILE A 25 0.87 -0.87 -3.93
CA ILE A 25 0.04 0.09 -3.22
C ILE A 25 0.90 1.21 -2.64
N PHE A 26 0.28 2.36 -2.42
CA PHE A 26 0.94 3.49 -1.77
C PHE A 26 0.80 3.37 -0.25
N GLY A 27 1.90 3.47 0.50
CA GLY A 27 1.86 3.37 1.96
C GLY A 27 1.11 4.50 2.67
N SER A 28 0.75 5.56 1.95
CA SER A 28 -0.09 6.67 2.42
C SER A 28 -1.31 6.85 1.52
N ALA A 29 -2.01 5.76 1.21
CA ALA A 29 -3.28 5.81 0.50
C ALA A 29 -4.35 6.51 1.36
N SER A 30 -4.95 7.58 0.83
CA SER A 30 -6.09 8.28 1.45
C SER A 30 -7.42 7.54 1.30
N ARG A 31 -7.46 6.45 0.53
CA ARG A 31 -8.63 5.60 0.34
C ARG A 31 -8.27 4.14 0.61
N LYS A 32 -9.27 3.36 1.04
CA LYS A 32 -9.17 1.90 1.11
C LYS A 32 -8.77 1.33 -0.25
N VAL A 33 -7.75 0.46 -0.25
CA VAL A 33 -7.26 -0.21 -1.44
C VAL A 33 -7.81 -1.62 -1.45
N THR A 34 -8.54 -1.97 -2.50
CA THR A 34 -9.11 -3.30 -2.71
C THR A 34 -8.36 -4.04 -3.79
N CYS A 35 -8.30 -5.36 -3.68
CA CYS A 35 -7.72 -6.21 -4.71
C CYS A 35 -8.55 -6.10 -5.99
N LEU A 36 -7.87 -5.92 -7.13
CA LEU A 36 -8.53 -5.85 -8.45
C LEU A 36 -9.08 -7.21 -8.91
N VAL A 37 -8.63 -8.31 -8.31
CA VAL A 37 -9.01 -9.68 -8.70
C VAL A 37 -10.15 -10.21 -7.82
N CYS A 38 -9.99 -10.18 -6.49
CA CYS A 38 -10.98 -10.74 -5.56
C CYS A 38 -11.85 -9.68 -4.85
N GLY A 39 -11.56 -8.38 -4.99
CA GLY A 39 -12.30 -7.31 -4.31
C GLY A 39 -12.04 -7.18 -2.81
N ARG A 40 -11.22 -8.05 -2.19
CA ARG A 40 -10.89 -7.96 -0.76
C ARG A 40 -10.05 -6.72 -0.45
N THR A 41 -10.28 -6.10 0.69
CA THR A 41 -9.47 -4.99 1.20
C THR A 41 -8.03 -5.44 1.44
N LEU A 42 -7.08 -4.83 0.73
CA LEU A 42 -5.64 -5.07 0.88
C LEU A 42 -5.00 -4.09 1.87
N ALA A 43 -5.46 -2.85 1.85
CA ALA A 43 -5.02 -1.82 2.77
C ALA A 43 -6.17 -0.87 3.15
N GLU A 44 -6.19 -0.50 4.41
CA GLU A 44 -7.12 0.46 4.98
C GLU A 44 -6.46 1.84 5.10
N SER A 45 -7.14 2.87 4.61
CA SER A 45 -6.67 4.24 4.75
C SER A 45 -6.95 4.74 6.16
N THR A 46 -5.93 4.72 7.01
CA THR A 46 -5.87 5.52 8.24
C THR A 46 -5.43 6.94 7.90
N GLY A 47 -5.80 7.95 8.71
CA GLY A 47 -5.48 9.38 8.46
C GLY A 47 -3.99 9.75 8.35
N GLY A 48 -3.09 8.77 8.32
CA GLY A 48 -1.67 8.92 8.05
C GLY A 48 -1.15 7.77 7.17
N LYS A 49 -0.44 6.82 7.76
CA LYS A 49 0.02 5.61 7.05
C LYS A 49 -1.14 4.63 6.91
N SER A 50 -1.29 4.04 5.74
CA SER A 50 -2.28 3.01 5.49
C SER A 50 -1.90 1.73 6.21
N THR A 51 -2.89 1.07 6.81
CA THR A 51 -2.70 -0.24 7.45
C THR A 51 -2.84 -1.31 6.39
N ILE A 52 -1.78 -2.09 6.16
CA ILE A 52 -1.79 -3.22 5.22
C ILE A 52 -2.20 -4.48 5.97
N THR A 53 -3.28 -5.13 5.54
CA THR A 53 -3.84 -6.34 6.17
C THR A 53 -3.39 -7.62 5.47
N THR A 54 -2.45 -7.51 4.53
CA THR A 54 -1.98 -8.61 3.65
C THR A 54 -0.46 -8.74 3.68
N HIS A 55 0.07 -9.74 2.97
CA HIS A 55 1.50 -9.99 2.93
C HIS A 55 2.22 -8.91 2.11
N ILE A 56 3.15 -8.21 2.74
CA ILE A 56 4.07 -7.28 2.06
C ILE A 56 5.26 -8.12 1.56
N LEU A 57 5.46 -8.15 0.24
CA LEU A 57 6.61 -8.81 -0.38
C LEU A 57 7.84 -7.90 -0.35
N GLU A 58 7.66 -6.64 -0.72
CA GLU A 58 8.76 -5.72 -0.95
C GLU A 58 8.33 -4.28 -0.66
N VAL A 59 9.27 -3.47 -0.17
CA VAL A 59 9.10 -2.02 -0.03
C VAL A 59 9.90 -1.37 -1.14
N LEU A 60 9.21 -0.71 -2.05
CA LEU A 60 9.78 0.04 -3.17
C LEU A 60 10.04 1.47 -2.68
N GLU A 61 11.31 1.88 -2.69
CA GLU A 61 11.75 3.22 -2.27
C GLU A 61 11.36 4.34 -3.25
#